data_AF-A0A370TPB9-F1
#
_entry.id   AF-A0A370TPB9-F1
#
_cell.length_a   1.000
_cell.length_b   1.000
_cell.length_c   1.000
_cell.angle_alpha   90.00
_cell.angle_beta   90.00
_cell.angle_gamma   90.00
#
_symmetry.space_group_name_H-M   'P 1'
#
loop_
_entity.id
_entity.type
_entity.pdbx_description
1 polymer ?
#
loop_
_entity_poly.entity_id
_entity_poly.type
_entity_poly.pdbx_seq_one_letter_code
_entity_poly.pdbx_strand_id
1 'polypeptide(L)'
;MEGGFSKALRMSKEDGTEVIAKIPFPIAGPASSTTACEVAVMKYVKSNTSFPVPEIFAWSSDASNPVGAEFIIMEKAPGVQLFEVWDAMKDSAKLAFIKRLTIFGKAVSIYSISRLWEFVPLRVVPHPRGQASYTPL
;
A
#
# COMPACT_ATOMS: atom_id res chain seq x y z
N MET A 1 -7.00 -5.54 -11.99
CA MET A 1 -6.95 -4.15 -12.47
C MET A 1 -5.49 -3.83 -12.72
N GLU A 2 -5.18 -3.17 -13.83
CA GLU A 2 -3.81 -2.80 -14.18
C GLU A 2 -3.71 -1.27 -14.14
N GLY A 3 -2.81 -0.76 -13.30
CA GLY A 3 -2.46 0.67 -13.26
C GLY A 3 -1.07 0.86 -13.85
N GLY A 4 -0.68 2.08 -14.22
CA GLY A 4 0.59 2.34 -14.92
C GLY A 4 1.86 1.92 -14.18
N PHE A 5 1.80 1.67 -12.87
CA PHE A 5 2.96 1.38 -12.02
C PHE A 5 2.88 0.02 -11.31
N SER A 6 1.77 -0.72 -11.43
CA SER A 6 1.61 -2.01 -10.78
C SER A 6 0.48 -2.84 -11.39
N LYS A 7 0.64 -4.16 -11.35
CA LYS A 7 -0.44 -5.10 -11.60
C LYS A 7 -1.09 -5.53 -10.28
N ALA A 8 -2.41 -5.42 -10.17
CA ALA A 8 -3.18 -5.92 -9.03
C ALA A 8 -4.04 -7.11 -9.46
N LEU A 9 -3.73 -8.28 -8.88
CA LEU A 9 -4.37 -9.57 -9.11
C LEU A 9 -5.32 -9.88 -7.96
N ARG A 10 -6.56 -10.23 -8.28
CA ARG A 10 -7.53 -10.75 -7.31
C ARG A 10 -7.31 -12.25 -7.19
N MET A 11 -7.04 -12.72 -5.98
CA MET A 11 -6.84 -14.13 -5.66
C MET A 11 -7.93 -14.60 -4.71
N SER A 12 -8.41 -15.81 -4.93
CA SER A 12 -9.44 -16.45 -4.09
C SER A 12 -8.80 -17.62 -3.35
N LYS A 13 -9.00 -17.66 -2.03
CA LYS A 13 -8.59 -18.76 -1.17
C LYS A 13 -9.63 -19.89 -1.25
N GLU A 14 -9.24 -21.09 -0.78
CA GLU A 14 -10.13 -22.26 -0.74
C GLU A 14 -11.38 -22.04 0.12
N ASP A 15 -11.26 -21.23 1.18
CA ASP A 15 -12.36 -20.83 2.06
C ASP A 15 -13.30 -19.78 1.43
N GLY A 16 -13.06 -19.38 0.19
CA GLY A 16 -13.82 -18.36 -0.54
C GLY A 16 -13.42 -16.92 -0.22
N THR A 17 -12.48 -16.69 0.70
CA THR A 17 -12.01 -15.34 1.03
C THR A 17 -11.13 -14.79 -0.09
N GLU A 18 -11.19 -13.48 -0.32
CA GLU A 18 -10.47 -12.83 -1.41
C GLU A 18 -9.35 -11.92 -0.90
N VAL A 19 -8.23 -11.94 -1.60
CA VAL A 19 -7.09 -11.07 -1.35
C VAL A 19 -6.59 -10.44 -2.65
N ILE A 20 -5.86 -9.33 -2.52
CA ILE A 20 -5.19 -8.68 -3.62
C ILE A 20 -3.70 -8.95 -3.52
N ALA A 21 -3.13 -9.51 -4.59
CA ALA A 21 -1.69 -9.50 -4.83
C ALA A 21 -1.34 -8.34 -5.75
N LYS A 22 -0.57 -7.39 -5.25
CA LYS A 22 -0.05 -6.26 -6.02
C LYS A 22 1.43 -6.48 -6.29
N ILE A 23 1.82 -6.35 -7.57
CA ILE A 23 3.20 -6.49 -8.04
C ILE A 23 3.54 -5.20 -8.78
N PRO A 24 4.52 -4.40 -8.32
CA PRO A 24 4.94 -3.18 -9.01
C PRO A 24 5.61 -3.51 -10.35
N PHE A 25 5.49 -2.60 -11.31
CA PHE A 25 6.21 -2.75 -12.57
C PHE A 25 7.67 -2.28 -12.43
N PRO A 26 8.65 -2.95 -13.08
CA PRO A 26 10.06 -2.55 -13.05
C PRO A 26 10.35 -1.13 -13.58
N ILE A 27 9.37 -0.49 -14.22
CA ILE A 27 9.46 0.87 -14.77
C ILE A 27 9.21 1.95 -13.68
N ALA A 28 8.77 1.58 -12.48
CA ALA A 28 8.34 2.51 -11.42
C ALA A 28 9.47 3.23 -10.64
N GLY A 29 10.73 3.15 -11.08
CA GLY A 29 11.90 3.73 -10.40
C GLY A 29 12.75 2.67 -9.68
N PRO A 30 13.70 3.06 -8.79
CA PRO A 30 14.47 2.09 -8.01
C PRO A 30 13.52 1.20 -7.20
N ALA A 31 13.44 -0.06 -7.62
CA ALA A 31 12.56 -1.12 -7.14
C ALA A 31 12.24 -1.04 -5.64
N SER A 32 13.27 -1.13 -4.79
CA SER A 32 13.13 -1.38 -3.35
C SER A 32 12.41 -0.30 -2.53
N SER A 33 12.40 0.96 -2.97
CA SER A 33 11.83 2.04 -2.15
C SER A 33 10.31 2.16 -2.28
N THR A 34 9.72 1.68 -3.37
CA THR A 34 8.31 1.97 -3.68
C THR A 34 7.34 1.10 -2.89
N THR A 35 7.57 -0.22 -2.85
CA THR A 35 6.76 -1.18 -2.08
C THR A 35 6.83 -0.90 -0.58
N ALA A 36 8.04 -0.69 -0.05
CA ALA A 36 8.22 -0.38 1.36
C ALA A 36 7.55 0.93 1.78
N CYS A 37 7.62 1.97 0.94
CA CYS A 37 6.93 3.24 1.21
C CYS A 37 5.41 3.07 1.20
N GLU A 38 4.86 2.31 0.25
CA GLU A 38 3.41 2.09 0.17
C GLU A 38 2.89 1.35 1.42
N VAL A 39 3.60 0.31 1.85
CA VAL A 39 3.29 -0.43 3.08
C VAL A 39 3.40 0.46 4.31
N ALA A 40 4.45 1.29 4.40
CA ALA A 40 4.64 2.20 5.52
C ALA A 40 3.50 3.22 5.63
N VAL A 41 3.07 3.81 4.51
CA VAL A 41 1.94 4.74 4.49
C VAL A 41 0.65 4.06 4.91
N MET A 42 0.35 2.85 4.42
CA MET A 42 -0.85 2.11 4.81
C MET A 42 -0.87 1.79 6.31
N LYS A 43 0.25 1.28 6.86
CA LYS A 43 0.38 1.02 8.31
C LYS A 43 0.24 2.29 9.13
N TYR A 44 0.82 3.38 8.64
CA TYR A 44 0.74 4.69 9.27
C TYR A 44 -0.71 5.17 9.36
N VAL A 45 -1.43 5.19 8.24
CA VAL A 45 -2.84 5.63 8.18
C VAL A 45 -3.72 4.77 9.08
N LYS A 46 -3.52 3.44 9.06
CA LYS A 46 -4.24 2.50 9.93
C LYS A 46 -4.01 2.77 11.42
N SER A 47 -2.78 3.13 11.80
CA SER A 47 -2.41 3.35 13.21
C SER A 47 -2.82 4.72 13.74
N ASN A 48 -2.95 5.72 12.87
CA ASN A 48 -3.12 7.13 13.28
C ASN A 48 -4.49 7.71 12.91
N THR A 49 -5.32 7.00 12.14
CA THR A 49 -6.61 7.52 11.68
C THR A 49 -7.69 6.44 11.76
N SER A 50 -8.96 6.85 11.69
CA SER A 50 -10.11 5.94 11.58
C SER A 50 -10.50 5.63 10.12
N PHE A 51 -9.70 6.06 9.15
CA PHE A 51 -9.99 5.80 7.74
C PHE A 51 -9.70 4.34 7.40
N PRO A 52 -10.62 3.66 6.68
CA PRO A 52 -10.40 2.28 6.27
C PRO A 52 -9.29 2.24 5.21
N VAL A 53 -8.28 1.43 5.48
CA VAL A 53 -7.25 1.03 4.52
C VAL A 53 -7.16 -0.49 4.52
N PRO A 54 -6.83 -1.13 3.37
CA PRO A 54 -6.69 -2.58 3.31
C PRO A 54 -5.70 -3.11 4.34
N GLU A 55 -6.02 -4.24 4.97
CA GLU A 55 -5.05 -4.92 5.81
C GLU A 55 -3.92 -5.54 4.98
N ILE A 56 -2.67 -5.39 5.45
CA ILE A 56 -1.51 -6.00 4.79
C ILE A 56 -1.24 -7.35 5.43
N PHE A 57 -1.30 -8.42 4.63
CA PHE A 57 -1.03 -9.79 5.08
C PHE A 57 0.44 -10.18 4.91
N ALA A 58 1.05 -9.81 3.79
CA ALA A 58 2.46 -10.09 3.49
C ALA A 58 2.98 -9.09 2.46
N TRP A 59 4.28 -8.85 2.43
CA TRP A 59 4.92 -8.03 1.40
C TRP A 59 6.43 -8.29 1.39
N SER A 60 7.10 -7.96 0.28
CA SER A 60 8.56 -7.88 0.22
C SER A 60 8.98 -6.89 -0.85
N SER A 61 10.00 -6.07 -0.56
CA SER A 61 10.66 -5.19 -1.54
C SER A 61 11.95 -5.80 -2.13
N ASP A 62 12.34 -6.99 -1.67
CA ASP A 62 13.51 -7.72 -2.15
C ASP A 62 13.10 -8.77 -3.19
N ALA A 63 13.42 -8.53 -4.48
CA ALA A 63 13.11 -9.46 -5.56
C ALA A 63 13.83 -10.82 -5.48
N SER A 64 14.80 -11.01 -4.57
CA SER A 64 15.43 -12.31 -4.31
C SER A 64 14.53 -13.30 -3.55
N ASN A 65 13.35 -12.85 -3.11
CA ASN A 65 12.35 -13.72 -2.49
C ASN A 65 11.82 -14.79 -3.48
N PRO A 66 11.17 -15.87 -3.01
CA PRO A 66 10.71 -16.97 -3.86
C PRO A 66 9.73 -16.60 -4.99
N VAL A 67 9.05 -15.45 -4.92
CA VAL A 67 8.18 -14.92 -5.98
C VAL A 67 9.00 -14.33 -7.14
N GLY A 68 10.27 -13.98 -6.90
CA GLY A 68 11.17 -13.39 -7.90
C GLY A 68 10.87 -11.93 -8.23
N ALA A 69 10.01 -11.28 -7.44
CA ALA A 69 9.58 -9.90 -7.63
C ALA A 69 9.13 -9.29 -6.30
N GLU A 70 9.11 -7.97 -6.24
CA GLU A 70 8.43 -7.27 -5.15
C GLU A 70 6.93 -7.56 -5.15
N PHE A 71 6.32 -7.56 -3.98
CA PHE A 71 4.89 -7.77 -3.87
C PHE A 71 4.30 -7.19 -2.58
N ILE A 72 2.98 -6.98 -2.62
CA ILE A 72 2.12 -6.77 -1.46
C ILE A 72 0.92 -7.70 -1.58
N ILE A 73 0.68 -8.53 -0.56
CA ILE A 73 -0.54 -9.30 -0.36
C ILE A 73 -1.37 -8.57 0.68
N MET A 74 -2.58 -8.14 0.30
CA MET A 74 -3.45 -7.33 1.15
C MET A 74 -4.93 -7.71 1.01
N GLU A 75 -5.73 -7.22 1.94
CA GLU A 75 -7.18 -7.32 1.91
C GLU A 75 -7.76 -6.72 0.63
N LYS A 76 -8.81 -7.34 0.09
CA LYS A 76 -9.62 -6.71 -0.94
C LYS A 76 -10.51 -5.65 -0.29
N ALA A 77 -10.27 -4.37 -0.60
CA ALA A 77 -11.10 -3.28 -0.12
C ALA A 77 -12.59 -3.53 -0.42
N PRO A 78 -13.49 -3.42 0.56
CA PRO A 78 -14.92 -3.56 0.34
C PRO A 78 -15.47 -2.34 -0.41
N GLY A 79 -16.50 -2.58 -1.23
CA GLY A 79 -17.21 -1.53 -1.97
C GLY A 79 -16.96 -1.56 -3.48
N VAL A 80 -17.29 -0.45 -4.13
CA VAL A 80 -17.20 -0.24 -5.57
C VAL A 80 -16.34 0.98 -5.88
N GLN A 81 -15.74 1.02 -7.06
CA GLN A 81 -14.94 2.18 -7.46
C GLN A 81 -15.84 3.41 -7.58
N LEU A 82 -15.40 4.54 -7.01
CA LEU A 82 -16.19 5.77 -7.03
C LEU A 82 -16.61 6.18 -8.45
N PHE A 83 -15.71 6.02 -9.42
CA PHE A 83 -15.96 6.32 -10.83
C PHE A 83 -17.19 5.58 -11.40
N GLU A 84 -17.42 4.32 -10.97
CA GLU A 84 -18.54 3.52 -11.48
C GLU A 84 -19.91 4.04 -11.00
N VAL A 85 -19.94 4.72 -9.86
CA VAL A 85 -21.20 5.18 -9.23
C VAL A 85 -21.34 6.70 -9.21
N TRP A 86 -20.29 7.45 -9.52
CA TRP A 86 -20.23 8.89 -9.34
C TRP A 86 -21.41 9.61 -10.00
N ASP A 87 -21.67 9.32 -11.28
CA ASP A 87 -22.72 10.03 -12.03
C ASP A 87 -24.13 9.70 -11.52
N ALA A 88 -24.33 8.50 -10.97
CA ALA A 88 -25.59 8.07 -10.37
C ALA A 88 -25.79 8.59 -8.92
N MET A 89 -24.76 9.13 -8.28
CA MET A 89 -24.86 9.68 -6.92
C MET A 89 -25.62 11.02 -6.92
N LYS A 90 -26.49 11.20 -5.92
CA LYS A 90 -27.11 12.50 -5.62
C LYS A 90 -26.05 13.53 -5.23
N ASP A 91 -26.29 14.81 -5.53
CA ASP A 91 -25.36 15.90 -5.19
C ASP A 91 -25.04 15.99 -3.70
N SER A 92 -26.01 15.72 -2.83
CA SER A 92 -25.80 15.67 -1.38
C SER A 92 -24.81 14.56 -0.98
N ALA A 93 -24.85 13.41 -1.65
CA ALA A 93 -23.91 12.31 -1.42
C ALA A 93 -22.51 12.63 -1.97
N LYS A 94 -22.43 13.25 -3.16
CA LYS A 94 -21.16 13.74 -3.72
C LYS A 94 -20.51 14.75 -2.79
N LEU A 95 -21.28 15.72 -2.28
CA LEU A 95 -20.78 16.72 -1.33
C LEU A 95 -20.31 16.08 -0.01
N ALA A 96 -21.06 15.12 0.52
CA ALA A 96 -20.66 14.38 1.72
C ALA A 96 -19.35 13.59 1.51
N PHE A 97 -19.19 12.98 0.34
CA PHE A 97 -17.95 12.30 -0.05
C PHE A 97 -16.77 13.27 -0.13
N ILE A 98 -16.92 14.39 -0.84
CA ILE A 98 -15.87 15.42 -0.96
C ILE A 98 -15.46 15.93 0.43
N LYS A 99 -16.42 16.18 1.33
CA LYS A 99 -16.12 16.59 2.71
C LYS A 99 -15.28 15.53 3.45
N ARG A 100 -15.62 14.24 3.32
CA ARG A 100 -14.84 13.14 3.90
C ARG A 100 -13.43 13.07 3.30
N LEU A 101 -13.30 13.26 1.99
CA LEU A 101 -12.00 13.27 1.31
C LEU A 101 -11.11 14.41 1.80
N THR A 102 -11.66 15.60 2.07
CA THR A 102 -10.89 16.71 2.66
C THR A 102 -10.37 16.39 4.06
N ILE A 103 -11.18 15.69 4.88
CA ILE A 103 -10.75 15.24 6.20
C ILE A 103 -9.61 14.21 6.08
N PHE A 104 -9.73 13.28 5.13
CA PHE A 104 -8.66 12.32 4.83
C PHE A 104 -7.37 13.00 4.40
N GLY A 105 -7.45 13.92 3.43
CA GLY A 105 -6.28 14.67 2.95
C GLY A 105 -5.57 15.44 4.07
N LYS A 106 -6.33 16.06 4.98
CA LYS A 106 -5.76 16.68 6.20
C LYS A 106 -5.09 15.65 7.10
N ALA A 107 -5.74 14.52 7.35
CA ALA A 107 -5.21 13.45 8.19
C ALA A 107 -3.94 12.80 7.61
N VAL A 108 -3.69 12.87 6.30
CA VAL A 108 -2.45 12.37 5.69
C VAL A 108 -1.40 13.48 5.54
N SER A 109 -1.82 14.73 5.34
CA SER A 109 -0.92 15.88 5.12
C SER A 109 -0.34 16.49 6.40
N ILE A 110 -1.00 16.35 7.55
CA ILE A 110 -0.58 17.00 8.81
C ILE A 110 0.64 16.30 9.46
N TYR A 111 1.03 15.13 8.96
CA TYR A 111 2.06 14.31 9.60
C TYR A 111 3.35 14.30 8.79
N SER A 112 4.45 14.57 9.49
CA SER A 112 5.78 14.67 8.89
C SER A 112 6.20 13.32 8.30
N ILE A 113 6.56 13.32 7.01
CA ILE A 113 7.21 12.21 6.29
C ILE A 113 8.40 11.65 7.10
N SER A 114 8.99 12.45 7.98
CA SER A 114 10.03 12.05 8.94
C SER A 114 9.63 10.97 9.93
N ARG A 115 8.39 10.47 10.00
CA ARG A 115 8.02 9.29 10.81
C ARG A 115 7.69 8.04 10.01
N LEU A 116 7.62 8.12 8.68
CA LEU A 116 7.29 6.95 7.86
C LEU A 116 8.36 5.85 7.95
N TRP A 117 9.62 6.23 8.23
CA TRP A 117 10.71 5.27 8.42
C TRP A 117 10.50 4.36 9.64
N GLU A 118 9.70 4.77 10.65
CA GLU A 118 9.35 3.93 11.80
C GLU A 118 8.52 2.70 11.40
N PHE A 119 7.85 2.76 10.23
CA PHE A 119 6.97 1.71 9.72
C PHE A 119 7.60 0.85 8.63
N VAL A 120 8.86 1.13 8.27
CA VAL A 120 9.65 0.33 7.33
C VAL A 120 10.58 -0.60 8.13
N PRO A 121 10.27 -1.90 8.27
CA PRO A 121 11.18 -2.84 8.88
C PRO A 121 12.43 -3.01 8.01
N LEU A 122 13.61 -2.96 8.65
CA LEU A 122 14.91 -3.06 8.00
C LEU A 122 15.51 -4.44 8.23
N ARG A 123 16.05 -5.05 7.18
CA ARG A 123 16.97 -6.17 7.27
C ARG A 123 18.39 -5.65 7.45
N VAL A 124 19.12 -6.24 8.39
CA VAL A 124 20.57 -6.05 8.49
C VAL A 124 21.25 -6.99 7.51
N VAL A 125 21.97 -6.42 6.55
CA VAL A 125 22.81 -7.18 5.61
C VAL A 125 24.25 -7.12 6.11
N PRO A 126 24.88 -8.26 6.44
CA PRO A 126 26.29 -8.31 6.82
C PRO A 126 27.16 -7.80 5.67
N HIS A 127 27.90 -6.70 5.89
CA HIS A 127 28.85 -6.20 4.89
C HIS A 127 30.21 -6.90 5.06
N PRO A 128 30.92 -7.25 3.97
CA PRO A 128 32.25 -7.90 4.04
C PRO A 128 33.31 -7.09 4.80
N ARG A 129 33.09 -5.79 5.01
CA ARG A 129 33.99 -4.87 5.72
C ARG A 129 33.59 -4.59 7.17
N GLY A 130 32.68 -5.38 7.76
CA GLY A 130 32.26 -5.21 9.16
C GLY A 130 31.34 -4.00 9.43
N GLN A 131 30.80 -3.38 8.39
CA GLN A 131 29.79 -2.31 8.51
C GLN A 131 28.38 -2.91 8.40
N ALA A 132 27.44 -2.50 9.25
CA ALA A 132 26.04 -2.91 9.08
C ALA A 132 25.41 -2.05 7.97
N SER A 133 24.84 -2.70 6.96
CA SER A 133 23.99 -2.03 5.96
C SER A 133 22.54 -2.41 6.21
N TYR A 134 21.65 -1.42 6.12
CA TYR A 134 20.23 -1.59 6.38
C TYR A 134 19.45 -1.43 5.09
N THR A 135 18.63 -2.41 4.74
CA THR A 135 17.73 -2.36 3.58
C THR A 135 16.30 -2.65 4.02
N PRO A 136 15.28 -1.98 3.47
CA PRO A 136 13.89 -2.39 3.67
C PRO A 136 13.67 -3.88 3.34
N LEU A 137 12.76 -4.55 4.05
CA LEU A 137 12.32 -5.93 3.77
C LEU A 137 11.53 -6.05 2.46
#